data_AF-A0A0F9DU95-F1
#
_entry.id   AF-A0A0F9DU95-F1
#
_cell.length_a   1.000
_cell.length_b   1.000
_cell.length_c   1.000
_cell.angle_alpha   90.00
_cell.angle_beta   90.00
_cell.angle_gamma   90.00
#
_symmetry.space_group_name_H-M   'P 1'
#
loop_
_entity.id
_entity.type
_entity.pdbx_description
1 polymer ?
#
loop_
_entity_poly.entity_id
_entity_poly.type
_entity_poly.pdbx_seq_one_letter_code
_entity_poly.pdbx_strand_id
1 'polypeptide(L)'
;MPSGRITEGFTQNHYLVVAVEDYKDEFDRYCEARLDYARARRWINAPATDEDDLRVAQNNLRGCDKRLTLQVQSLHDAWAKLRAAMSKAINNKVL
;
A
#
# COMPACT_ATOMS: atom_id res chain seq x y z
N MET A 1 -1.40 -40.76 -8.75
CA MET A 1 -0.91 -39.38 -8.95
C MET A 1 -2.08 -38.44 -8.71
N PRO A 2 -1.96 -37.40 -7.89
CA PRO A 2 -3.05 -36.44 -7.70
C PRO A 2 -3.36 -35.79 -9.06
N SER A 3 -4.64 -35.72 -9.41
CA SER A 3 -5.09 -35.19 -10.70
C SER A 3 -4.71 -33.71 -10.83
N GLY A 4 -4.31 -33.28 -12.04
CA GLY A 4 -3.82 -31.91 -12.30
C GLY A 4 -4.76 -30.79 -11.85
N ARG A 5 -6.07 -31.06 -11.78
CA ARG A 5 -7.08 -30.13 -11.25
C ARG A 5 -6.90 -29.80 -9.75
N ILE A 6 -6.44 -30.75 -8.94
CA ILE A 6 -6.25 -30.52 -7.49
C ILE A 6 -5.03 -29.62 -7.26
N THR A 7 -3.96 -29.83 -8.03
CA THR A 7 -2.73 -29.02 -7.97
C THR A 7 -2.96 -27.58 -8.45
N GLU A 8 -3.78 -27.39 -9.49
CA GLU A 8 -4.15 -26.06 -9.99
C GLU A 8 -5.06 -25.28 -9.01
N GLY A 9 -6.00 -25.97 -8.35
CA GLY A 9 -6.86 -25.34 -7.33
C GLY A 9 -6.09 -24.90 -6.08
N PHE A 10 -5.12 -25.71 -5.64
CA PHE A 10 -4.27 -25.40 -4.49
C PHE A 10 -3.34 -24.20 -4.76
N THR A 11 -2.69 -24.17 -5.93
CA THR A 11 -1.80 -23.07 -6.32
C THR A 11 -2.55 -21.75 -6.43
N GLN A 12 -3.78 -21.73 -6.97
CA GLN A 12 -4.57 -20.50 -7.11
C GLN A 12 -5.08 -19.93 -5.78
N ASN A 13 -5.51 -20.78 -4.84
CA ASN A 13 -5.83 -20.33 -3.49
C ASN A 13 -4.59 -19.76 -2.78
N HIS A 14 -3.43 -20.37 -2.99
CA HIS A 14 -2.17 -19.86 -2.44
C HIS A 14 -1.80 -18.47 -3.01
N TYR A 15 -1.93 -18.26 -4.33
CA TYR A 15 -1.71 -16.95 -4.95
C TYR A 15 -2.66 -15.87 -4.43
N LEU A 16 -3.93 -16.20 -4.17
CA LEU A 16 -4.88 -15.26 -3.59
C LEU A 16 -4.49 -14.87 -2.16
N VAL A 17 -4.08 -15.84 -1.33
CA VAL A 17 -3.63 -15.57 0.04
C VAL A 17 -2.42 -14.65 0.04
N VAL A 18 -1.41 -14.92 -0.80
CA VAL A 18 -0.23 -14.05 -0.93
C VAL A 18 -0.62 -12.64 -1.36
N ALA A 19 -1.49 -12.49 -2.36
CA ALA A 19 -1.91 -11.17 -2.82
C ALA A 19 -2.71 -10.38 -1.77
N VAL A 20 -3.44 -11.06 -0.87
CA VAL A 20 -4.13 -10.41 0.27
C VAL A 20 -3.13 -9.91 1.29
N GLU A 21 -2.13 -10.71 1.65
CA GLU A 21 -1.09 -10.30 2.61
C GLU A 21 -0.23 -9.16 2.03
N ASP A 22 0.19 -9.24 0.77
CA ASP A 22 0.91 -8.16 0.09
C ASP A 22 0.11 -6.84 0.10
N TYR A 23 -1.20 -6.90 -0.12
CA TYR A 23 -2.06 -5.71 -0.07
C TYR A 23 -2.19 -5.14 1.35
N LYS A 24 -2.28 -5.99 2.37
CA LYS A 24 -2.32 -5.54 3.78
C LYS A 24 -1.02 -4.83 4.15
N ASP A 25 0.13 -5.41 3.81
CA ASP A 25 1.43 -4.82 4.10
C ASP A 25 1.58 -3.44 3.46
N GLU A 26 1.17 -3.30 2.20
CA GLU A 26 1.18 -1.99 1.52
C GLU A 26 0.16 -1.01 2.10
N PHE A 27 -0.98 -1.50 2.58
CA PHE A 27 -1.98 -0.66 3.25
C PHE A 27 -1.46 -0.11 4.58
N ASP A 28 -0.80 -0.93 5.38
CA ASP A 28 -0.18 -0.51 6.64
C ASP A 28 0.91 0.54 6.40
N ARG A 29 1.78 0.33 5.40
CA ARG A 29 2.79 1.31 4.96
C ARG A 29 2.17 2.63 4.49
N TYR A 30 1.05 2.58 3.77
CA TYR A 30 0.30 3.78 3.38
C TYR A 30 -0.24 4.53 4.59
N CYS A 31 -0.82 3.81 5.56
CA CYS A 31 -1.32 4.38 6.82
C CYS A 31 -0.20 5.10 7.59
N GLU A 32 0.97 4.49 7.72
CA GLU A 32 2.15 5.12 8.34
C GLU A 32 2.59 6.39 7.60
N ALA A 33 2.74 6.32 6.27
CA ALA A 33 3.14 7.47 5.47
C ALA A 33 2.13 8.63 5.57
N ARG A 34 0.83 8.31 5.67
CA ARG A 34 -0.24 9.30 5.87
C ARG A 34 -0.16 9.95 7.25
N LEU A 35 0.16 9.20 8.31
CA LEU A 35 0.37 9.74 9.65
C LEU A 35 1.57 10.68 9.70
N ASP A 36 2.67 10.30 9.06
CA ASP A 36 3.87 11.14 8.96
C ASP A 36 3.60 12.45 8.22
N TYR A 37 2.86 12.40 7.10
CA TYR A 37 2.42 13.59 6.40
C TYR A 37 1.54 14.48 7.29
N ALA A 38 0.58 13.90 8.01
CA ALA A 38 -0.28 14.66 8.92
C ALA A 38 0.51 15.32 10.06
N ARG A 39 1.52 14.63 10.61
CA ARG A 39 2.43 15.18 11.63
C ARG A 39 3.25 16.34 11.08
N ALA A 40 3.87 16.18 9.90
CA ALA A 40 4.65 17.23 9.25
C ALA A 40 3.79 18.48 8.95
N ARG A 41 2.53 18.27 8.53
CA ARG A 41 1.59 19.37 8.24
C ARG A 41 1.16 20.11 9.50
N ARG A 42 0.98 19.42 10.63
CA ARG A 42 0.75 20.07 11.94
C ARG A 42 1.94 20.93 12.37
N TRP A 43 3.15 20.44 12.12
CA TRP A 43 4.37 21.15 12.51
C TRP A 43 4.58 22.47 11.75
N ILE A 44 4.26 22.51 10.45
CA ILE A 44 4.25 23.77 9.67
C ILE A 44 3.23 24.78 10.18
N ASN A 45 2.10 24.32 10.71
CA ASN A 45 1.06 25.20 11.23
C ASN A 45 1.35 25.68 12.66
N ALA A 46 2.41 25.17 13.30
CA ALA A 46 2.85 25.67 14.59
C ALA A 46 3.52 27.05 14.42
N PRO A 47 3.43 27.95 15.41
CA PRO A 47 4.15 29.21 15.36
C PRO A 47 5.66 28.93 15.28
N ALA A 48 6.25 29.20 14.11
CA ALA A 48 7.69 29.09 13.90
C ALA A 48 8.39 30.26 14.58
N THR A 49 9.45 29.96 15.32
CA THR A 49 10.26 30.95 16.04
C THR A 49 11.26 31.68 15.16
N ASP A 50 11.68 31.07 14.05
CA ASP A 50 12.63 31.63 13.08
C ASP A 50 12.39 31.08 11.64
N GLU A 51 12.89 31.77 10.62
CA GLU A 51 12.77 31.38 9.20
C GLU A 51 13.43 30.04 8.89
N ASP A 52 14.51 29.68 9.59
CA ASP A 52 15.17 28.39 9.43
C ASP A 52 14.31 27.22 9.92
N ASP A 53 13.57 27.40 11.03
CA ASP A 53 12.62 26.39 11.53
C ASP A 53 11.50 26.16 10.50
N LEU A 54 11.00 27.23 9.89
CA LEU A 54 9.98 27.16 8.85
C LEU A 54 10.51 26.43 7.60
N ARG A 55 11.75 26.72 7.19
CA ARG A 55 12.41 26.06 6.05
C ARG A 55 12.59 24.57 6.29
N VAL A 56 13.01 24.16 7.49
CA VAL A 56 13.13 22.74 7.86
C VAL A 56 11.76 22.06 7.87
N ALA A 57 10.73 22.72 8.41
CA ALA A 57 9.36 22.21 8.43
C ALA A 57 8.80 22.00 7.01
N GLN A 58 9.01 22.96 6.10
CA GLN A 58 8.62 22.87 4.69
C GLN A 58 9.34 21.73 3.95
N ASN A 59 10.64 21.58 4.19
CA ASN A 59 11.42 20.48 3.59
C ASN A 59 10.94 19.11 4.10
N ASN A 60 10.66 18.99 5.39
CA ASN A 60 10.09 17.78 5.98
C ASN A 60 8.72 17.44 5.39
N LEU A 61 7.83 18.43 5.25
CA LEU A 61 6.53 18.20 4.61
C LEU A 61 6.67 17.74 3.16
N ARG A 62 7.53 18.38 2.37
CA ARG A 62 7.80 17.96 0.98
C ARG A 62 8.34 16.52 0.92
N GLY A 63 9.20 16.14 1.87
CA GLY A 63 9.69 14.77 2.00
C GLY A 63 8.56 13.77 2.29
N CYS A 64 7.69 14.08 3.25
CA CYS A 64 6.54 13.24 3.58
C CYS A 64 5.54 13.15 2.41
N ASP A 65 5.30 14.25 1.69
CA ASP A 65 4.38 14.30 0.54
C ASP A 65 4.84 13.38 -0.60
N LYS A 66 6.14 13.43 -0.92
CA LYS A 66 6.76 12.50 -1.90
C LYS A 66 6.64 11.04 -1.47
N ARG A 67 6.92 10.74 -0.20
CA ARG A 67 6.79 9.37 0.32
C ARG A 67 5.34 8.89 0.26
N LEU A 68 4.39 9.73 0.67
CA LEU A 68 2.96 9.40 0.62
C LEU A 68 2.50 9.14 -0.82
N THR A 69 2.95 9.95 -1.78
CA THR A 69 2.64 9.75 -3.20
C THR A 69 3.14 8.40 -3.71
N LEU A 70 4.38 8.01 -3.35
CA LEU A 70 4.93 6.70 -3.71
C LEU A 70 4.14 5.56 -3.07
N GLN A 71 3.74 5.69 -1.79
CA GLN A 71 2.94 4.66 -1.13
C GLN A 71 1.52 4.53 -1.68
N VAL A 72 0.91 5.63 -2.13
CA VAL A 72 -0.37 5.56 -2.85
C VAL A 72 -0.23 4.74 -4.13
N GLN A 73 0.85 4.95 -4.89
CA GLN A 73 1.10 4.18 -6.12
C GLN A 73 1.35 2.70 -5.81
N SER A 74 2.18 2.40 -4.81
CA SER A 74 2.47 1.02 -4.39
C SER A 74 1.21 0.28 -3.93
N LEU A 75 0.37 0.94 -3.12
CA LEU A 75 -0.91 0.40 -2.68
C LEU A 75 -1.87 0.15 -3.85
N HIS A 76 -1.91 1.06 -4.83
CA HIS A 76 -2.72 0.88 -6.03
C HIS A 76 -2.26 -0.33 -6.87
N ASP A 77 -0.95 -0.53 -7.00
CA ASP A 77 -0.40 -1.67 -7.73
C ASP A 77 -0.66 -3.00 -6.99
N ALA A 78 -0.56 -3.02 -5.65
CA ALA A 78 -0.93 -4.17 -4.84
C ALA A 78 -2.42 -4.49 -4.96
N TRP A 79 -3.29 -3.47 -4.94
CA TRP A 79 -4.72 -3.64 -5.18
C TRP A 79 -5.02 -4.25 -6.55
N ALA A 80 -4.33 -3.80 -7.60
CA ALA A 80 -4.50 -4.34 -8.95
C ALA A 80 -4.14 -5.84 -9.00
N LYS A 81 -3.06 -6.26 -8.33
CA LYS A 81 -2.66 -7.67 -8.22
C LYS A 81 -3.71 -8.50 -7.47
N LEU A 82 -4.19 -7.99 -6.33
CA LEU A 82 -5.25 -8.65 -5.55
C LEU A 82 -6.51 -8.84 -6.39
N ARG A 83 -6.95 -7.80 -7.09
CA ARG A 83 -8.12 -7.87 -7.98
C ARG A 83 -7.95 -8.91 -9.08
N ALA A 84 -6.76 -8.99 -9.68
CA ALA A 84 -6.47 -9.99 -10.70
C ALA A 84 -6.50 -11.42 -10.13
N ALA A 85 -5.93 -11.64 -8.94
CA ALA A 85 -5.95 -12.92 -8.24
C ALA A 85 -7.38 -13.35 -7.89
N MET A 86 -8.20 -12.43 -7.38
CA MET A 86 -9.62 -12.67 -7.07
C MET A 86 -10.41 -13.05 -8.32
N SER A 87 -10.25 -12.31 -9.42
CA SER A 87 -10.94 -12.59 -10.68
C SER A 87 -10.62 -14.00 -11.20
N LYS A 88 -9.35 -14.41 -11.14
CA LYS A 88 -8.92 -15.75 -11.54
C LYS A 88 -9.52 -16.85 -10.65
N ALA A 89 -9.55 -16.63 -9.33
CA ALA A 89 -10.12 -17.58 -8.39
C ALA A 89 -11.64 -17.76 -8.56
N ILE A 90 -12.36 -16.69 -8.92
CA ILE A 90 -13.81 -16.74 -9.19
C ILE A 90 -14.10 -17.51 -10.48
N ASN A 91 -13.43 -17.15 -11.59
CA ASN A 91 -13.69 -17.75 -12.90
C ASN A 91 -13.44 -19.27 -12.93
N ASN A 92 -12.50 -19.77 -12.14
CA ASN A 92 -12.20 -21.21 -12.07
C ASN A 92 -13.10 -22.01 -11.12
N LYS A 93 -13.91 -21.35 -10.27
CA LYS A 93 -14.95 -22.01 -9.45
C LYS A 93 -16.31 -22.08 -10.15
N VAL A 94 -16.46 -21.43 -11.30
CA VAL A 94 -17.71 -21.35 -12.08
C VAL A 94 -17.77 -22.43 -13.19
N LEU A 95 -16.87 -23.42 -13.19
CA LEU A 95 -16.86 -24.56 -14.13
C LEU A 95 -17.00 -25.91 -13.42
#